data_AF-A0A7D7VD13-F1
#
_entry.id   AF-A0A7D7VD13-F1
#
_cell.length_a   1.000
_cell.length_b   1.000
_cell.length_c   1.000
_cell.angle_alpha   90.00
_cell.angle_beta   90.00
_cell.angle_gamma   90.00
#
_symmetry.space_group_name_H-M   'P 1'
#
loop_
_entity.id
_entity.type
_entity.pdbx_description
1 polymer ?
#
loop_
_entity_poly.entity_id
_entity_poly.type
_entity_poly.pdbx_seq_one_letter_code
_entity_poly.pdbx_strand_id
1 'polypeptide(L)'
;MPINKEKIAKRQEVKEHNPDFVRPESWRYVRLQTNWRKPKGIDHHQRKQKSRGRPGLVKVGYGGPRNARGLHPSGYTDNLVYNLTDLEKLDPKKDGVRFGHSVGTRKRKEIIVKAIEGKFKIFNARVSANGS
;
A
#
# COMPACT_ATOMS: atom_id res chain seq x y z
N MET A 1 17.33 1.80 10.56
CA MET A 1 16.12 2.33 11.20
C MET A 1 15.25 3.03 10.15
N PRO A 2 13.91 3.02 10.27
CA PRO A 2 13.03 3.63 9.25
C PRO A 2 13.18 5.16 9.22
N ILE A 3 13.25 5.73 8.01
CA ILE A 3 13.59 7.14 7.75
C ILE A 3 12.48 8.14 8.20
N ASN A 4 11.31 7.65 8.59
CA ASN A 4 10.16 8.46 9.03
C ASN A 4 9.35 7.77 10.15
N LYS A 5 10.03 7.25 11.18
CA LYS A 5 9.42 6.40 12.22
C LYS A 5 8.18 7.02 12.88
N GLU A 6 8.26 8.29 13.26
CA GLU A 6 7.16 9.00 13.95
C GLU A 6 5.92 9.16 13.07
N LYS A 7 6.11 9.48 11.78
CA LYS A 7 5.01 9.63 10.83
C LYS A 7 4.28 8.31 10.61
N ILE A 8 5.03 7.21 10.55
CA ILE A 8 4.47 5.87 10.38
C ILE A 8 3.72 5.44 11.64
N ALA A 9 4.28 5.69 12.83
CA ALA A 9 3.64 5.38 14.10
C ALA A 9 2.27 6.07 14.23
N LYS A 10 2.21 7.38 13.95
CA LYS A 10 0.93 8.14 13.94
C LYS A 10 -0.07 7.59 12.92
N ARG A 11 0.38 7.14 11.75
CA ARG A 11 -0.49 6.50 10.76
C ARG A 11 -1.00 5.14 11.23
N GLN A 12 -0.15 4.36 11.91
CA GLN A 12 -0.50 3.04 12.43
C GLN A 12 -1.54 3.17 13.54
N GLU A 13 -1.34 4.10 14.46
CA GLU A 13 -2.29 4.43 15.53
C GLU A 13 -3.67 4.77 14.95
N VAL A 14 -3.76 5.69 13.98
CA VAL A 14 -5.03 6.02 13.33
C VAL A 14 -5.64 4.80 12.61
N LYS A 15 -4.81 3.98 11.95
CA LYS A 15 -5.27 2.79 11.23
C LYS A 15 -5.83 1.73 12.17
N GLU A 16 -5.26 1.57 13.36
CA GLU A 16 -5.69 0.58 14.36
C GLU A 16 -7.10 0.87 14.88
N HIS A 17 -7.46 2.15 14.99
CA HIS A 17 -8.81 2.58 15.38
C HIS A 17 -9.83 2.52 14.23
N ASN A 18 -9.36 2.35 12.98
CA ASN A 18 -10.26 2.31 11.83
C ASN A 18 -10.86 0.91 11.67
N PRO A 19 -12.18 0.79 11.41
CA PRO A 19 -12.81 -0.49 11.13
C PRO A 19 -12.40 -1.01 9.74
N ASP A 20 -12.49 -2.33 9.55
CA ASP A 20 -12.38 -2.93 8.23
C ASP A 20 -13.59 -2.56 7.36
N PHE A 21 -13.31 -1.91 6.24
CA PHE A 21 -14.34 -1.51 5.28
C PHE A 21 -14.69 -2.66 4.33
N VAL A 22 -15.55 -3.56 4.80
CA VAL A 22 -16.03 -4.71 4.02
C VAL A 22 -17.45 -4.52 3.50
N ARG A 23 -17.78 -5.18 2.40
CA ARG A 23 -19.16 -5.24 1.90
C ARG A 23 -20.08 -5.82 2.98
N PRO A 24 -21.30 -5.28 3.18
CA PRO A 24 -22.29 -5.98 3.99
C PRO A 24 -22.54 -7.40 3.47
N GLU A 25 -22.57 -8.37 4.40
CA GLU A 25 -22.90 -9.78 4.16
C GLU A 25 -21.92 -10.55 3.27
N SER A 26 -20.72 -10.02 2.98
CA SER A 26 -19.69 -10.77 2.26
C SER A 26 -19.21 -12.02 3.00
N TRP A 27 -19.30 -12.03 4.32
CA TRP A 27 -18.99 -13.22 5.13
C TRP A 27 -20.08 -14.29 5.07
N ARG A 28 -21.30 -13.93 4.62
CA ARG A 28 -22.46 -14.83 4.60
C ARG A 28 -22.62 -15.52 3.25
N TYR A 29 -22.27 -14.85 2.16
CA TYR A 29 -22.53 -15.34 0.80
C TYR A 29 -21.26 -15.34 -0.05
N VAL A 30 -20.90 -16.50 -0.61
CA VAL A 30 -19.74 -16.68 -1.51
C VAL A 30 -19.81 -15.78 -2.75
N ARG A 31 -21.02 -15.53 -3.27
CA ARG A 31 -21.24 -14.61 -4.42
C ARG A 31 -20.88 -13.16 -4.12
N LEU A 32 -20.77 -12.77 -2.85
CA LEU A 32 -20.44 -11.41 -2.44
C LEU A 32 -18.95 -11.32 -2.07
N GLN A 33 -18.20 -10.61 -2.88
CA GLN A 33 -16.80 -10.28 -2.58
C GLN A 33 -16.69 -9.34 -1.37
N THR A 34 -15.56 -9.39 -0.67
CA THR A 34 -15.26 -8.55 0.50
C THR A 34 -15.03 -7.07 0.17
N ASN A 35 -15.08 -6.70 -1.11
CA ASN A 35 -14.87 -5.33 -1.58
C ASN A 35 -15.94 -4.34 -1.08
N TRP A 36 -15.51 -3.17 -0.62
CA TRP A 36 -16.45 -2.14 -0.17
C TRP A 36 -17.47 -1.76 -1.25
N ARG A 37 -18.75 -1.70 -0.87
CA ARG A 37 -19.82 -1.07 -1.65
C ARG A 37 -20.73 -0.28 -0.72
N LYS A 38 -21.13 0.91 -1.16
CA LYS A 38 -22.05 1.77 -0.40
C LYS A 38 -23.42 1.07 -0.25
N PRO A 39 -23.92 0.84 0.97
CA PRO A 39 -25.25 0.27 1.18
C PRO A 39 -26.33 1.29 0.76
N LYS A 40 -27.25 0.88 -0.12
CA LYS A 40 -28.29 1.76 -0.68
C LYS A 40 -29.69 1.58 -0.07
N GLY A 41 -30.01 0.38 0.44
CA GLY A 41 -31.36 0.05 0.91
C GLY A 41 -31.87 0.96 2.01
N ILE A 42 -33.15 1.34 1.94
CA ILE A 42 -33.79 2.25 2.90
C ILE A 42 -33.69 1.67 4.32
N ASP A 43 -33.95 0.38 4.50
CA ASP A 43 -33.90 -0.27 5.82
C ASP A 43 -32.55 -0.87 6.21
N HIS A 44 -31.52 -0.63 5.40
CA HIS A 44 -30.22 -1.22 5.65
C HIS A 44 -29.57 -0.65 6.92
N HIS A 45 -29.37 -1.48 7.94
CA HIS A 45 -28.87 -1.03 9.25
C HIS A 45 -27.48 -0.39 9.20
N GLN A 46 -26.59 -0.84 8.32
CA GLN A 46 -25.27 -0.20 8.11
C GLN A 46 -25.41 1.22 7.58
N ARG A 47 -26.43 1.48 6.73
CA ARG A 47 -26.70 2.80 6.16
C ARG A 47 -27.25 3.73 7.24
N LYS A 48 -28.18 3.21 8.06
CA LYS A 48 -28.76 3.94 9.19
C LYS A 48 -27.77 4.11 10.37
N GLN A 49 -26.60 3.46 10.32
CA GLN A 49 -25.62 3.40 11.42
C GLN A 49 -26.21 2.90 12.76
N LYS A 50 -27.28 2.10 12.70
CA LYS A 50 -28.05 1.65 13.87
C LYS A 50 -27.59 0.32 14.46
N SER A 51 -26.66 -0.40 13.80
CA SER A 51 -26.26 -1.74 14.24
C SER A 51 -24.90 -1.77 14.91
N ARG A 52 -24.88 -2.22 16.17
CA ARG A 52 -23.72 -2.86 16.79
C ARG A 52 -23.41 -4.15 16.01
N GLY A 53 -22.14 -4.35 15.63
CA GLY A 53 -21.67 -5.56 14.94
C GLY A 53 -21.74 -5.55 13.41
N ARG A 54 -22.23 -4.48 12.75
CA ARG A 54 -22.15 -4.34 11.29
C ARG A 54 -20.92 -3.49 10.90
N PRO A 55 -20.24 -3.77 9.77
CA PRO A 55 -19.01 -3.05 9.40
C PRO A 55 -19.23 -1.54 9.30
N GLY A 56 -18.19 -0.76 9.58
CA GLY A 56 -18.24 0.70 9.50
C GLY A 56 -18.65 1.22 8.11
N LEU A 57 -19.25 2.41 8.07
CA LEU A 57 -19.49 3.13 6.82
C LEU A 57 -18.26 3.98 6.49
N VAL A 58 -17.75 3.92 5.25
CA VAL A 58 -16.64 4.80 4.82
C VAL A 58 -17.06 6.27 4.93
N LYS A 59 -16.21 7.07 5.59
CA LYS A 59 -16.33 8.53 5.79
C LYS A 59 -14.97 9.20 5.57
N VAL A 60 -14.98 10.50 5.24
CA VAL A 60 -13.74 11.29 5.02
C VAL A 60 -12.87 11.34 6.29
N GLY A 61 -13.48 11.32 7.48
CA GLY A 61 -12.79 11.39 8.77
C GLY A 61 -11.85 10.23 9.10
N TYR A 62 -11.92 9.10 8.39
CA TYR A 62 -11.00 7.97 8.59
C TYR A 62 -9.65 8.14 7.88
N GLY A 63 -9.45 9.25 7.16
CA GLY A 63 -8.20 9.54 6.47
C GLY A 63 -7.03 9.74 7.43
N GLY A 64 -5.98 8.93 7.28
CA GLY A 64 -4.75 9.10 8.06
C GLY A 64 -3.96 10.38 7.73
N PRO A 65 -2.91 10.68 8.51
CA PRO A 65 -2.12 11.90 8.38
C PRO A 65 -1.60 12.12 6.95
N ARG A 66 -1.76 13.33 6.40
CA ARG A 66 -1.36 13.65 5.01
C ARG A 66 0.12 13.35 4.75
N ASN A 67 0.98 13.67 5.72
CA ASN A 67 2.44 13.51 5.63
C ASN A 67 2.90 12.04 5.61
N ALA A 68 2.08 11.12 6.12
CA ALA A 68 2.39 9.70 6.21
C ALA A 68 1.67 8.84 5.15
N ARG A 69 0.79 9.48 4.37
CA ARG A 69 -0.05 8.82 3.38
C ARG A 69 0.82 8.37 2.21
N GLY A 70 0.67 7.12 1.79
CA GLY A 70 1.42 6.54 0.68
C GLY A 70 2.85 6.08 1.01
N LEU A 71 3.37 6.34 2.22
CA LEU A 71 4.68 5.81 2.61
C LEU A 71 4.64 4.28 2.81
N HIS A 72 5.73 3.61 2.43
CA HIS A 72 6.02 2.23 2.76
C HIS A 72 6.24 2.09 4.28
N PRO A 73 5.97 0.93 4.93
CA PRO A 73 6.28 0.70 6.34
C PRO A 73 7.75 0.98 6.73
N SER A 74 8.68 0.90 5.77
CA SER A 74 10.09 1.26 5.97
C SER A 74 10.36 2.77 6.00
N GLY A 75 9.38 3.61 5.65
CA GLY A 75 9.45 5.07 5.68
C GLY A 75 9.84 5.75 4.37
N TYR A 76 10.07 4.97 3.32
CA TYR A 76 10.33 5.44 1.95
C TYR A 76 9.02 5.63 1.18
N THR A 77 9.06 6.40 0.08
CA THR A 77 8.01 6.37 -0.94
C THR A 77 8.06 5.04 -1.70
N ASP A 78 6.95 4.68 -2.36
CA ASP A 78 6.82 3.42 -3.10
C ASP A 78 6.72 3.71 -4.58
N ASN A 79 7.88 3.79 -5.25
CA ASN A 79 7.96 4.21 -6.64
C ASN A 79 8.12 3.01 -7.56
N LEU A 80 7.29 2.98 -8.60
CA LEU A 80 7.20 1.86 -9.51
C LEU A 80 8.11 2.09 -10.72
N VAL A 81 9.07 1.20 -10.93
CA VAL A 81 10.16 1.34 -11.92
C VAL A 81 10.03 0.26 -13.00
N TYR A 82 10.09 0.68 -14.27
CA TYR A 82 10.03 -0.22 -15.42
C TYR A 82 11.34 -0.29 -16.22
N ASN A 83 12.13 0.78 -16.17
CA ASN A 83 13.36 0.93 -16.94
C ASN A 83 14.45 1.65 -16.10
N LEU A 84 15.62 1.87 -16.71
CA LEU A 84 16.74 2.57 -16.04
C LEU A 84 16.52 4.08 -15.92
N THR A 85 15.81 4.70 -16.86
CA THR A 85 15.56 6.15 -16.83
C THR A 85 14.58 6.56 -15.72
N ASP A 86 13.68 5.66 -15.33
CA ASP A 86 12.80 5.81 -14.18
C ASP A 86 13.59 5.76 -12.88
N LEU A 87 14.67 4.96 -12.82
CA LEU A 87 15.54 4.83 -11.66
C LEU A 87 16.38 6.10 -11.43
N GLU A 88 16.89 6.70 -12.51
CA GLU A 88 17.74 7.91 -12.46
C GLU A 88 17.00 9.14 -11.93
N LYS A 89 15.67 9.17 -12.01
CA LYS A 89 14.83 10.28 -11.52
C LYS A 89 14.61 10.24 -10.00
N LEU A 90 15.00 9.17 -9.31
CA LEU A 90 14.66 8.93 -7.91
C LEU A 90 15.81 9.30 -6.97
N ASP A 91 15.48 9.71 -5.74
CA ASP A 91 16.45 10.00 -4.69
C ASP A 91 16.59 8.79 -3.73
N PRO A 92 17.77 8.13 -3.64
CA PRO A 92 17.99 6.96 -2.78
C PRO A 92 17.67 7.17 -1.29
N LYS A 93 17.69 8.43 -0.80
CA LYS A 93 17.43 8.72 0.61
C LYS A 93 15.95 8.74 0.96
N LYS A 94 15.09 9.07 0.00
CA LYS A 94 13.64 9.27 0.22
C LYS A 94 12.81 8.20 -0.49
N ASP A 95 13.29 7.74 -1.64
CA ASP A 95 12.54 6.90 -2.54
C ASP A 95 12.93 5.43 -2.45
N GLY A 96 11.90 4.59 -2.37
CA GLY A 96 12.03 3.15 -2.46
C GLY A 96 11.60 2.66 -3.84
N VAL A 97 12.27 1.62 -4.32
CA VAL A 97 12.07 1.08 -5.66
C VAL A 97 11.26 -0.20 -5.60
N ARG A 98 10.17 -0.25 -6.37
CA ARG A 98 9.41 -1.45 -6.68
C ARG A 98 9.41 -1.69 -8.18
N PHE A 99 9.85 -2.87 -8.61
CA PHE A 99 9.80 -3.23 -10.02
C PHE A 99 8.38 -3.56 -10.46
N GLY A 100 7.98 -3.04 -11.61
CA GLY A 100 6.72 -3.39 -12.26
C GLY A 100 6.63 -4.90 -12.54
N HIS A 101 5.42 -5.45 -12.43
CA HIS A 101 5.21 -6.89 -12.67
C HIS A 101 5.62 -7.32 -14.08
N SER A 102 5.41 -6.46 -15.08
CA SER A 102 5.72 -6.71 -16.50
C SER A 102 7.21 -6.72 -16.84
N VAL A 103 8.10 -6.27 -15.94
CA VAL A 103 9.55 -6.25 -16.23
C VAL A 103 10.09 -7.67 -16.19
N GLY A 104 10.58 -8.16 -17.33
CA GLY A 104 11.19 -9.49 -17.43
C GLY A 104 12.54 -9.62 -16.71
N THR A 105 12.98 -10.85 -16.49
CA THR A 105 14.19 -11.19 -15.70
C THR A 105 15.46 -10.50 -16.21
N ARG A 106 15.66 -10.44 -17.54
CA ARG A 106 16.83 -9.79 -18.15
C ARG A 106 16.94 -8.32 -17.74
N LYS A 107 15.89 -7.54 -17.98
CA LYS A 107 15.82 -6.11 -17.59
C LYS A 107 15.92 -5.93 -16.08
N ARG A 108 15.31 -6.82 -15.28
CA ARG A 108 15.42 -6.75 -13.81
C ARG A 108 16.87 -6.86 -13.34
N LYS A 109 17.68 -7.75 -13.91
CA LYS A 109 19.10 -7.89 -13.55
C LYS A 109 19.85 -6.57 -13.77
N GLU A 110 19.68 -5.97 -14.95
CA GLU A 110 20.31 -4.69 -15.31
C GLU A 110 19.92 -3.56 -14.34
N ILE A 111 18.62 -3.44 -14.02
CA ILE A 111 18.11 -2.40 -13.11
C ILE A 111 18.60 -2.64 -11.69
N ILE A 112 18.70 -3.90 -11.25
CA ILE A 112 19.15 -4.24 -9.89
C ILE A 112 20.62 -3.86 -9.68
N VAL A 113 21.50 -4.12 -10.65
CA VAL A 113 22.91 -3.73 -10.57
C VAL A 113 23.03 -2.23 -10.35
N LYS A 114 22.40 -1.42 -11.21
CA LYS A 114 22.39 0.04 -11.05
C LYS A 114 21.72 0.51 -9.75
N ALA A 115 20.66 -0.14 -9.32
CA ALA A 115 19.96 0.22 -8.09
C ALA A 115 20.81 -0.05 -6.84
N ILE A 116 21.61 -1.11 -6.85
CA ILE A 116 22.56 -1.42 -5.77
C ILE A 116 23.70 -0.40 -5.75
N GLU A 117 24.25 -0.06 -6.91
CA GLU A 117 25.27 1.00 -7.05
C GLU A 117 24.75 2.34 -6.50
N GLY A 118 23.52 2.71 -6.86
CA GLY A 118 22.83 3.90 -6.37
C GLY A 118 22.35 3.81 -4.91
N LYS A 119 22.58 2.69 -4.21
CA LYS A 119 22.16 2.44 -2.82
C LYS A 119 20.64 2.58 -2.59
N PHE A 120 19.84 2.27 -3.60
CA PHE A 120 18.39 2.28 -3.49
C PHE A 120 17.88 1.11 -2.65
N LYS A 121 16.80 1.37 -1.89
CA LYS A 121 16.06 0.29 -1.21
C LYS A 121 15.08 -0.36 -2.17
N ILE A 122 15.30 -1.64 -2.48
CA ILE A 122 14.41 -2.43 -3.35
C ILE A 122 13.41 -3.21 -2.49
N PHE A 123 12.11 -3.15 -2.83
CA PHE A 123 11.05 -3.85 -2.08
C PHE A 123 10.72 -5.25 -2.59
N ASN A 124 10.90 -5.52 -3.89
CA ASN A 124 10.51 -6.78 -4.52
C ASN A 124 11.65 -7.41 -5.34
N ALA A 125 12.80 -7.60 -4.70
CA ALA A 125 13.93 -8.29 -5.30
C ALA A 125 13.59 -9.78 -5.51
N ARG A 126 13.29 -10.17 -6.75
CA ARG A 126 13.07 -11.57 -7.15
C ARG A 126 14.33 -12.21 -7.76
N VAL A 127 15.33 -11.41 -8.08
CA VAL A 127 16.53 -11.83 -8.82
C VAL A 127 17.73 -11.23 -8.11
N SER A 128 18.77 -12.02 -7.88
CA SER A 128 20.05 -11.57 -7.35
C SER A 128 20.96 -11.06 -8.47
N ALA A 129 21.86 -10.13 -8.15
CA ALA A 129 22.88 -9.65 -9.09
C ALA A 129 23.90 -10.76 -9.43
N ASN A 130 24.25 -11.58 -8.44
CA ASN A 130 25.03 -12.79 -8.63
C ASN A 130 24.04 -13.91 -8.97
N GLY A 131 24.13 -14.44 -10.18
CA GLY A 131 23.29 -15.56 -10.60
C GLY A 131 23.36 -16.70 -9.59
N SER A 132 22.20 -17.28 -9.27
CA SER A 132 22.16 -18.72 -9.01
C SER A 132 22.27 -19.44 -10.34
#